data_AF-A0A7W7HH89-F1
#
_entry.id   AF-A0A7W7HH89-F1
#
_cell.length_a   1.000
_cell.length_b   1.000
_cell.length_c   1.000
_cell.angle_alpha   90.00
_cell.angle_beta   90.00
_cell.angle_gamma   90.00
#
_symmetry.space_group_name_H-M   'P 1'
#
loop_
_entity.id
_entity.type
_entity.pdbx_description
1 polymer ?
#
loop_
_entity_poly.entity_id
_entity_poly.type
_entity_poly.pdbx_seq_one_letter_code
_entity_poly.pdbx_strand_id
1 'polypeptide(L)'
;MRLVPPLLRRPWAALAAGAVALVAAVTAAALLFNGGPAAATWKSLSGTPTCDCVIKDSGSGKYRAVFGYVSKASVDGTIAGGNNNRLELTGGATSIDAKVTTVFQPGTHQASFATGWVTKETSVTWKVGGKEVTANWKRPTCGKDVSLPAGGNGLGPIVVFVAAGVVAGAMTAAGVVVGTVTVWHRRRRARVS
;
A
#
# COMPACT_ATOMS: atom_id res chain seq x y z
N MET A 1 -3.46 -46.00 67.52
CA MET A 1 -4.46 -44.92 67.35
C MET A 1 -3.72 -43.69 66.83
N ARG A 2 -3.88 -43.36 65.55
CA ARG A 2 -3.31 -42.14 64.96
C ARG A 2 -4.47 -41.26 64.49
N LEU A 3 -4.54 -40.05 65.04
CA LEU A 3 -5.50 -39.02 64.69
C LEU A 3 -5.25 -38.55 63.25
N VAL A 4 -6.31 -38.56 62.43
CA VAL A 4 -6.34 -37.94 61.11
C VAL A 4 -6.75 -36.47 61.29
N PRO A 5 -5.98 -35.48 60.80
CA PRO A 5 -6.43 -34.10 60.76
C PRO A 5 -7.44 -33.88 59.61
N PRO A 6 -8.53 -33.14 59.84
CA PRO A 6 -9.49 -32.81 58.80
C PRO A 6 -9.13 -31.50 58.07
N LEU A 7 -9.52 -31.46 56.79
CA LEU A 7 -10.00 -30.29 56.05
C LEU A 7 -9.06 -29.07 55.91
N LEU A 8 -8.48 -28.93 54.72
CA LEU A 8 -8.30 -27.61 54.10
C LEU A 8 -9.09 -27.53 52.80
N ARG A 9 -10.26 -26.90 52.91
CA ARG A 9 -11.05 -26.37 51.81
C ARG A 9 -10.30 -25.21 51.15
N ARG A 10 -10.20 -25.25 49.81
CA ARG A 10 -10.23 -24.17 48.79
C ARG A 10 -9.54 -22.81 49.13
N PRO A 11 -8.77 -22.26 48.18
CA PRO A 11 -9.43 -21.48 47.13
C PRO A 11 -8.78 -21.64 45.74
N TRP A 12 -9.52 -22.25 44.82
CA TRP A 12 -9.23 -22.24 43.39
C TRP A 12 -9.71 -20.92 42.76
N ALA A 13 -9.23 -19.78 43.25
CA ALA A 13 -9.72 -18.47 42.83
C ALA A 13 -8.59 -17.42 42.71
N ALA A 14 -7.37 -17.83 42.38
CA ALA A 14 -6.24 -16.90 42.26
C ALA A 14 -5.49 -16.96 40.90
N LEU A 15 -6.02 -17.66 39.89
CA LEU A 15 -5.38 -17.77 38.57
C LEU A 15 -6.20 -17.18 37.41
N ALA A 16 -7.28 -16.45 37.69
CA ALA A 16 -8.08 -15.81 36.64
C ALA A 16 -7.87 -14.28 36.52
N ALA A 17 -7.09 -13.66 37.41
CA ALA A 17 -6.90 -12.20 37.42
C ALA A 17 -5.70 -11.70 36.58
N GLY A 18 -4.70 -12.55 36.32
CA GLY A 18 -3.47 -12.14 35.61
C GLY A 18 -3.58 -12.12 34.08
N ALA A 19 -4.37 -13.01 33.49
CA ALA A 19 -4.45 -13.17 32.03
C ALA A 19 -5.28 -12.07 31.34
N VAL A 20 -6.23 -11.45 32.05
CA VAL A 20 -7.12 -10.42 31.49
C VAL A 20 -6.41 -9.07 31.35
N ALA A 21 -5.50 -8.74 32.26
CA ALA A 21 -4.77 -7.47 32.25
C ALA A 21 -3.79 -7.35 31.06
N LEU A 22 -3.18 -8.46 30.63
CA LEU A 22 -2.19 -8.47 29.56
C LEU A 22 -2.84 -8.35 28.16
N VAL A 23 -4.01 -8.97 27.96
CA VAL A 23 -4.78 -8.85 26.71
C VAL A 23 -5.35 -7.44 26.54
N ALA A 24 -5.83 -6.81 27.62
CA ALA A 24 -6.33 -5.44 27.60
C ALA A 24 -5.22 -4.42 27.27
N ALA A 25 -3.98 -4.64 27.72
CA ALA A 25 -2.85 -3.79 27.39
C ALA A 25 -2.43 -3.89 25.91
N VAL A 26 -2.46 -5.10 25.34
CA VAL A 26 -2.12 -5.32 23.91
C VAL A 26 -3.20 -4.75 22.98
N THR A 27 -4.49 -4.86 23.32
CA THR A 27 -5.57 -4.24 22.53
C THR A 27 -5.59 -2.72 22.66
N ALA A 28 -5.31 -2.17 23.85
CA ALA A 28 -5.18 -0.72 24.03
C ALA A 28 -4.00 -0.13 23.25
N ALA A 29 -2.85 -0.81 23.23
CA ALA A 29 -1.71 -0.40 22.42
C ALA A 29 -2.04 -0.44 20.92
N ALA A 30 -2.67 -1.53 20.44
CA ALA A 30 -3.07 -1.64 19.03
C ALA A 30 -4.07 -0.56 18.57
N LEU A 31 -4.93 -0.07 19.46
CA LEU A 31 -5.87 1.02 19.15
C LEU A 31 -5.18 2.40 19.09
N LEU A 32 -4.12 2.62 19.89
CA LEU A 32 -3.37 3.88 19.88
C LEU A 32 -2.45 4.01 18.65
N PHE A 33 -2.01 2.91 18.04
CA PHE A 33 -1.13 2.94 16.86
C PHE A 33 -1.83 3.00 15.50
N ASN A 34 -3.17 2.89 15.45
CA ASN A 34 -3.94 3.01 14.19
C ASN A 34 -4.34 4.46 13.85
N GLY A 35 -4.05 5.41 14.73
CA GLY A 35 -4.23 6.84 14.47
C GLY A 35 -3.06 7.43 13.69
N GLY A 36 -2.90 7.04 12.43
CA GLY A 36 -2.06 7.81 11.51
C GLY A 36 -2.55 9.26 11.44
N PRO A 37 -1.68 10.26 11.24
CA PRO A 37 -2.11 11.65 11.12
C PRO A 37 -3.19 11.75 10.04
N ALA A 38 -4.31 12.42 10.36
CA ALA A 38 -5.35 12.68 9.38
C ALA A 38 -4.73 13.41 8.18
N ALA A 39 -4.87 12.84 6.99
CA ALA A 39 -4.34 13.46 5.78
C ALA A 39 -4.99 14.83 5.57
N ALA A 40 -4.17 15.86 5.32
CA ALA A 40 -4.67 17.21 5.16
C ALA A 40 -5.39 17.37 3.81
N THR A 41 -6.56 18.00 3.78
CA THR A 41 -7.24 18.31 2.51
C THR A 41 -6.51 19.44 1.80
N TRP A 42 -6.02 19.19 0.57
CA TRP A 42 -5.26 20.14 -0.22
C TRP A 42 -6.10 20.71 -1.37
N LYS A 43 -5.89 22.00 -1.66
CA LYS A 43 -6.42 22.65 -2.88
C LYS A 43 -5.40 22.70 -4.00
N SER A 44 -4.12 22.62 -3.70
CA SER A 44 -3.04 22.64 -4.68
C SER A 44 -2.11 21.46 -4.45
N LEU A 45 -1.58 20.89 -5.54
CA LEU A 45 -0.56 19.86 -5.44
C LEU A 45 0.77 20.53 -5.14
N SER A 46 1.36 20.23 -3.98
CA SER A 46 2.72 20.67 -3.63
C SER A 46 3.73 19.84 -4.43
N GLY A 47 3.88 20.11 -5.72
CA GLY A 47 4.71 19.32 -6.61
C GLY A 47 4.23 19.33 -8.05
N THR A 48 4.42 18.22 -8.76
CA THR A 48 4.10 18.10 -10.19
C THR A 48 3.53 16.73 -10.54
N PRO A 49 2.41 16.66 -11.28
CA PRO A 49 1.97 15.41 -11.87
C PRO A 49 2.92 15.01 -13.02
N THR A 50 3.08 13.72 -13.25
CA THR A 50 3.96 13.16 -14.30
C THR A 50 3.18 12.21 -15.19
N CYS A 51 3.61 12.14 -16.46
CA CYS A 51 3.20 11.09 -17.38
C CYS A 51 4.42 10.18 -17.55
N ASP A 52 4.40 9.05 -16.87
CA ASP A 52 5.59 8.19 -16.79
C ASP A 52 5.77 7.43 -18.10
N CYS A 53 4.69 6.87 -18.63
CA CYS A 53 4.71 6.07 -19.85
C CYS A 53 3.29 5.79 -20.38
N VAL A 54 3.21 5.07 -21.49
CA VAL A 54 1.95 4.53 -22.02
C VAL A 54 2.03 3.03 -22.25
N ILE A 55 0.92 2.32 -22.07
CA ILE A 55 0.79 0.91 -22.45
C ILE A 55 0.09 0.89 -23.79
N LYS A 56 0.73 0.37 -24.83
CA LYS A 56 0.20 0.37 -26.20
C LYS A 56 -0.28 -1.02 -26.57
N ASP A 57 -1.51 -1.12 -27.06
CA ASP A 57 -1.99 -2.26 -27.81
C ASP A 57 -1.93 -1.91 -29.30
N SER A 58 -0.87 -2.38 -29.95
CA SER A 58 -0.64 -2.11 -31.38
C SER A 58 -1.64 -2.84 -32.28
N GLY A 59 -2.29 -3.90 -31.79
CA GLY A 59 -3.30 -4.64 -32.55
C GLY A 59 -4.61 -3.86 -32.67
N SER A 60 -5.07 -3.23 -31.59
CA SER A 60 -6.29 -2.42 -31.58
C SER A 60 -6.08 -0.93 -31.83
N GLY A 61 -4.83 -0.45 -31.85
CA GLY A 61 -4.51 0.97 -31.96
C GLY A 61 -4.95 1.80 -30.74
N LYS A 62 -5.03 1.14 -29.57
CA LYS A 62 -5.46 1.75 -28.31
C LYS A 62 -4.33 1.77 -27.28
N TYR A 63 -4.33 2.75 -26.39
CA TYR A 63 -3.35 2.84 -25.32
C TYR A 63 -3.98 3.19 -23.98
N ARG A 64 -3.24 2.92 -22.90
CA ARG A 64 -3.51 3.40 -21.54
C ARG A 64 -2.43 4.39 -21.15
N ALA A 65 -2.81 5.54 -20.63
CA ALA A 65 -1.87 6.47 -20.03
C ALA A 65 -1.57 6.06 -18.58
N VAL A 66 -0.29 6.06 -18.21
CA VAL A 66 0.18 5.77 -16.86
C VAL A 66 0.71 7.06 -16.27
N PHE A 67 0.06 7.52 -15.21
CA PHE A 67 0.39 8.77 -14.54
C PHE A 67 1.01 8.48 -13.18
N GLY A 68 1.90 9.37 -12.77
CA GLY A 68 2.55 9.40 -11.47
C GLY A 68 2.62 10.83 -10.97
N TYR A 69 3.28 11.05 -9.83
CA TYR A 69 3.48 12.41 -9.32
C TYR A 69 4.76 12.52 -8.50
N VAL A 70 5.23 13.76 -8.37
CA VAL A 70 6.25 14.15 -7.40
C VAL A 70 5.58 15.10 -6.42
N SER A 71 5.67 14.79 -5.13
CA SER A 71 5.21 15.65 -4.03
C SER A 71 6.41 16.16 -3.23
N LYS A 72 6.46 17.47 -3.02
CA LYS A 72 7.41 18.18 -2.16
C LYS A 72 6.83 18.46 -0.77
N ALA A 73 5.62 17.99 -0.48
CA ALA A 73 5.02 18.13 0.84
C ALA A 73 5.81 17.32 1.89
N SER A 74 5.74 17.75 3.15
CA SER A 74 6.32 17.03 4.28
C SER A 74 5.36 16.03 4.96
N VAL A 75 4.08 16.05 4.57
CA VAL A 75 3.01 15.19 5.10
C VAL A 75 2.08 14.74 3.98
N ASP A 76 1.29 13.70 4.25
CA ASP A 76 0.27 13.21 3.32
C ASP A 76 -0.86 14.23 3.13
N GLY A 77 -1.37 14.29 1.90
CA GLY A 77 -2.43 15.18 1.48
C GLY A 77 -3.53 14.48 0.74
N THR A 78 -4.74 15.03 0.76
CA THR A 78 -5.88 14.53 -0.01
C THR A 78 -6.39 15.61 -0.95
N ILE A 79 -6.48 15.28 -2.24
CA ILE A 79 -7.22 16.06 -3.24
C ILE A 79 -8.31 15.14 -3.81
N ALA A 80 -9.54 15.34 -3.36
CA ALA A 80 -10.68 14.54 -3.81
C ALA A 80 -10.86 14.60 -5.33
N GLY A 81 -11.32 13.51 -5.93
CA GLY A 81 -11.71 13.47 -7.34
C GLY A 81 -12.82 14.49 -7.63
N GLY A 82 -12.72 15.18 -8.77
CA GLY A 82 -13.67 16.21 -9.17
C GLY A 82 -13.00 17.36 -9.93
N ASN A 83 -13.55 18.57 -9.82
CA ASN A 83 -13.08 19.73 -10.60
C ASN A 83 -11.61 20.12 -10.36
N ASN A 84 -10.96 19.62 -9.32
CA ASN A 84 -9.56 19.90 -9.04
C ASN A 84 -8.67 18.64 -9.10
N ASN A 85 -9.23 17.50 -9.51
CA ASN A 85 -8.53 16.25 -9.72
C ASN A 85 -9.36 15.38 -10.68
N ARG A 86 -9.10 15.52 -11.98
CA ARG A 86 -9.86 14.85 -13.04
C ARG A 86 -9.00 14.59 -14.26
N LEU A 87 -9.53 13.74 -15.14
CA LEU A 87 -8.98 13.51 -16.46
C LEU A 87 -9.84 14.24 -17.49
N GLU A 88 -9.19 14.88 -18.44
CA GLU A 88 -9.80 15.47 -19.61
C GLU A 88 -9.29 14.76 -20.85
N LEU A 89 -10.21 14.45 -21.76
CA LEU A 89 -9.90 13.81 -23.03
C LEU A 89 -10.06 14.82 -24.15
N THR A 90 -9.10 14.89 -25.05
CA THR A 90 -9.20 15.67 -26.29
C THR A 90 -8.87 14.78 -27.49
N GLY A 91 -9.61 14.93 -28.59
CA GLY A 91 -9.47 14.09 -29.80
C GLY A 91 -10.54 13.00 -29.90
N GLY A 92 -10.17 11.82 -30.42
CA GLY A 92 -11.09 10.74 -30.82
C GLY A 92 -11.55 9.78 -29.71
N ALA A 93 -12.05 10.28 -28.58
CA ALA A 93 -12.29 9.52 -27.34
C ALA A 93 -13.49 8.54 -27.38
N THR A 94 -13.50 7.49 -26.53
CA THR A 94 -14.64 6.55 -26.35
C THR A 94 -14.97 6.23 -24.87
N SER A 95 -14.85 7.23 -23.97
CA SER A 95 -14.96 7.13 -22.51
C SER A 95 -13.68 6.71 -21.79
N ILE A 96 -13.56 7.14 -20.54
CA ILE A 96 -12.47 6.81 -19.63
C ILE A 96 -13.04 6.22 -18.35
N ASP A 97 -12.76 4.95 -18.10
CA ASP A 97 -12.87 4.37 -16.76
C ASP A 97 -11.49 4.48 -16.09
N ALA A 98 -11.37 5.40 -15.14
CA ALA A 98 -10.14 5.59 -14.37
C ALA A 98 -10.42 6.24 -13.02
N LYS A 99 -9.91 5.63 -11.95
CA LYS A 99 -9.89 6.24 -10.62
C LYS A 99 -8.57 6.99 -10.44
N VAL A 100 -8.64 8.32 -10.46
CA VAL A 100 -7.47 9.18 -10.21
C VAL A 100 -6.94 8.98 -8.79
N THR A 101 -5.64 9.19 -8.60
CA THR A 101 -5.02 9.23 -7.27
C THR A 101 -5.61 10.39 -6.48
N THR A 102 -6.11 10.11 -5.27
CA THR A 102 -6.71 11.13 -4.39
C THR A 102 -5.88 11.41 -3.13
N VAL A 103 -4.98 10.50 -2.75
CA VAL A 103 -4.07 10.65 -1.62
C VAL A 103 -2.65 10.80 -2.15
N PHE A 104 -1.96 11.83 -1.68
CA PHE A 104 -0.64 12.26 -2.16
C PHE A 104 0.33 12.22 -1.01
N GLN A 105 1.26 11.26 -1.06
CA GLN A 105 2.30 11.12 -0.06
C GLN A 105 3.54 11.91 -0.49
N PRO A 106 4.42 12.34 0.43
CA PRO A 106 5.71 12.91 0.10
C PRO A 106 6.54 12.03 -0.85
N GLY A 107 7.36 12.64 -1.71
CA GLY A 107 8.31 11.94 -2.58
C GLY A 107 7.84 11.70 -4.02
N THR A 108 8.49 10.76 -4.70
CA THR A 108 8.22 10.41 -6.10
C THR A 108 7.43 9.10 -6.18
N HIS A 109 6.27 9.16 -6.84
CA HIS A 109 5.32 8.07 -6.95
C HIS A 109 5.03 7.80 -8.43
N GLN A 110 5.74 6.82 -8.98
CA GLN A 110 5.53 6.38 -10.35
C GLN A 110 4.31 5.48 -10.45
N ALA A 111 3.65 5.50 -11.61
CA ALA A 111 2.50 4.66 -11.93
C ALA A 111 1.44 4.68 -10.81
N SER A 112 1.09 5.86 -10.32
CA SER A 112 0.11 6.02 -9.24
C SER A 112 -1.30 5.64 -9.67
N PHE A 113 -1.63 5.80 -10.96
CA PHE A 113 -2.82 5.23 -11.59
C PHE A 113 -2.62 5.09 -13.10
N ALA A 114 -3.49 4.31 -13.73
CA ALA A 114 -3.57 4.19 -15.18
C ALA A 114 -4.99 4.43 -15.68
N THR A 115 -5.12 4.94 -16.89
CA THR A 115 -6.42 5.12 -17.54
C THR A 115 -6.99 3.80 -18.04
N GLY A 116 -8.27 3.79 -18.42
CA GLY A 116 -8.80 2.84 -19.37
C GLY A 116 -8.15 2.97 -20.76
N TRP A 117 -8.52 2.07 -21.68
CA TRP A 117 -8.05 2.09 -23.07
C TRP A 117 -8.68 3.22 -23.87
N VAL A 118 -7.85 4.08 -24.48
CA VAL A 118 -8.26 5.16 -25.37
C VAL A 118 -7.62 4.99 -26.76
N THR A 119 -8.19 5.62 -27.78
CA THR A 119 -7.66 5.58 -29.16
C THR A 119 -6.33 6.33 -29.27
N LYS A 120 -5.46 5.95 -30.22
CA LYS A 120 -4.15 6.58 -30.43
C LYS A 120 -4.21 8.09 -30.75
N GLU A 121 -5.33 8.57 -31.27
CA GLU A 121 -5.59 9.99 -31.56
C GLU A 121 -6.04 10.77 -30.31
N THR A 122 -6.48 10.08 -29.25
CA THR A 122 -6.89 10.73 -28.00
C THR A 122 -5.66 11.19 -27.22
N SER A 123 -5.69 12.41 -26.71
CA SER A 123 -4.78 12.89 -25.67
C SER A 123 -5.51 12.88 -24.34
N VAL A 124 -4.82 12.43 -23.28
CA VAL A 124 -5.37 12.40 -21.92
C VAL A 124 -4.61 13.40 -21.07
N THR A 125 -5.31 14.38 -20.52
CA THR A 125 -4.74 15.39 -19.62
C THR A 125 -5.23 15.13 -18.20
N TRP A 126 -4.31 14.86 -17.28
CA TRP A 126 -4.64 14.82 -15.85
C TRP A 126 -4.47 16.21 -15.25
N LYS A 127 -5.55 16.77 -14.72
CA LYS A 127 -5.57 18.04 -14.00
C LYS A 127 -5.71 17.76 -12.51
N VAL A 128 -4.74 18.20 -11.72
CA VAL A 128 -4.71 17.98 -10.27
C VAL A 128 -4.11 19.17 -9.53
N GLY A 129 -4.85 19.71 -8.56
CA GLY A 129 -4.35 20.75 -7.65
C GLY A 129 -3.75 21.97 -8.36
N GLY A 130 -4.39 22.43 -9.44
CA GLY A 130 -3.92 23.55 -10.28
C GLY A 130 -2.72 23.23 -11.19
N LYS A 131 -2.36 21.95 -11.34
CA LYS A 131 -1.32 21.47 -12.27
C LYS A 131 -1.93 20.55 -13.31
N GLU A 132 -1.22 20.38 -14.42
CA GLU A 132 -1.65 19.46 -15.47
C GLU A 132 -0.48 18.75 -16.15
N VAL A 133 -0.77 17.56 -16.67
CA VAL A 133 0.16 16.79 -17.49
C VAL A 133 -0.62 16.02 -18.55
N THR A 134 -0.09 16.00 -19.78
CA THR A 134 -0.74 15.34 -20.92
C THR A 134 0.05 14.10 -21.37
N ALA A 135 -0.68 13.00 -21.52
CA ALA A 135 -0.26 11.77 -22.15
C ALA A 135 -0.86 11.65 -23.56
N ASN A 136 -0.10 11.05 -24.47
CA ASN A 136 -0.55 10.73 -25.82
C ASN A 136 0.17 9.47 -26.33
N TRP A 137 -0.29 8.90 -27.44
CA TRP A 137 0.27 7.69 -28.04
C TRP A 137 1.79 7.76 -28.32
N LYS A 138 2.33 8.95 -28.56
CA LYS A 138 3.76 9.14 -28.90
C LYS A 138 4.67 9.04 -27.68
N ARG A 139 4.12 9.02 -26.46
CA ARG A 139 4.90 8.80 -25.25
C ARG A 139 5.65 7.46 -25.29
N PRO A 140 6.78 7.34 -24.58
CA PRO A 140 7.50 6.08 -24.44
C PRO A 140 6.58 4.99 -23.88
N THR A 141 6.74 3.77 -24.39
CA THR A 141 6.02 2.61 -23.86
C THR A 141 6.58 2.26 -22.48
N CYS A 142 5.72 1.84 -21.55
CA CYS A 142 6.18 1.40 -20.23
C CYS A 142 7.17 0.24 -20.34
N GLY A 143 8.26 0.31 -19.58
CA GLY A 143 9.21 -0.79 -19.44
C GLY A 143 8.60 -1.99 -18.73
N LYS A 144 9.27 -3.15 -18.82
CA LYS A 144 8.81 -4.39 -18.17
C LYS A 144 8.84 -4.30 -16.64
N ASP A 145 9.62 -3.37 -16.11
CA ASP A 145 9.85 -3.18 -14.66
C ASP A 145 8.84 -2.24 -14.00
N VAL A 146 7.91 -1.65 -14.79
CA VAL A 146 6.85 -0.83 -14.23
C VAL A 146 5.79 -1.75 -13.63
N SER A 147 5.77 -1.87 -12.30
CA SER A 147 4.62 -2.41 -11.58
C SER A 147 3.44 -1.48 -11.80
N LEU A 148 2.61 -1.84 -12.78
CA LEU A 148 1.39 -1.11 -13.04
C LEU A 148 0.46 -1.28 -11.84
N PRO A 149 -0.16 -0.20 -11.36
CA PRO A 149 -1.22 -0.30 -10.37
C PRO A 149 -2.30 -1.19 -11.00
N ALA A 150 -3.05 -1.91 -10.16
CA ALA A 150 -4.24 -2.64 -10.57
C ALA A 150 -5.22 -1.64 -11.17
N GLY A 151 -5.02 -1.32 -12.45
CA GLY A 151 -5.48 -0.08 -13.01
C GLY A 151 -6.95 -0.20 -13.29
N GLY A 152 -7.75 0.61 -12.58
CA GLY A 152 -9.13 0.92 -12.93
C GLY A 152 -9.93 -0.30 -13.37
N ASN A 153 -10.40 -1.07 -12.38
CA ASN A 153 -11.39 -2.13 -12.49
C ASN A 153 -11.10 -3.25 -13.50
N GLY A 154 -10.35 -4.26 -13.05
CA GLY A 154 -10.38 -5.60 -13.64
C GLY A 154 -9.22 -6.50 -13.26
N LEU A 155 -9.13 -6.92 -11.99
CA LEU A 155 -8.36 -8.09 -11.51
C LEU A 155 -6.85 -8.10 -11.80
N GLY A 156 -6.06 -7.52 -10.89
CA GLY A 156 -4.61 -7.74 -10.81
C GLY A 156 -4.08 -7.43 -9.41
N PRO A 157 -3.13 -8.21 -8.86
CA PRO A 157 -2.79 -8.19 -7.44
C PRO A 157 -2.09 -6.89 -7.03
N ILE A 158 -2.50 -6.36 -5.89
CA ILE A 158 -1.91 -5.19 -5.23
C ILE A 158 -0.54 -5.60 -4.68
N VAL A 159 0.55 -5.15 -5.29
CA VAL A 159 1.86 -5.13 -4.63
C VAL A 159 1.97 -3.78 -3.90
N VAL A 160 1.61 -3.80 -2.62
CA VAL A 160 1.86 -2.70 -1.70
C VAL A 160 3.38 -2.64 -1.46
N PHE A 161 4.05 -1.59 -1.94
CA PHE A 161 5.38 -1.24 -1.43
C PHE A 161 5.22 -0.65 -0.02
N VAL A 162 5.26 -1.52 1.00
CA VAL A 162 5.52 -1.10 2.38
C VAL A 162 7.01 -0.78 2.47
N ALA A 163 7.38 0.48 2.27
CA ALA A 163 8.70 0.96 2.64
C ALA A 163 8.74 1.07 4.17
N ALA A 164 9.10 -0.03 4.84
CA ALA A 164 9.37 -0.05 6.27
C ALA A 164 10.64 0.76 6.56
N GLY A 165 10.48 1.95 7.13
CA GLY A 165 11.56 2.70 7.73
C GLY A 165 12.00 2.01 9.03
N VAL A 166 13.00 1.13 8.93
CA VAL A 166 13.75 0.61 10.08
C VAL A 166 14.59 1.76 10.64
N VAL A 167 14.20 2.31 11.79
CA VAL A 167 15.14 3.00 12.68
C VAL A 167 15.37 2.08 13.86
N ALA A 168 16.52 1.41 13.81
CA ALA A 168 17.08 0.66 14.90
C ALA A 168 17.43 1.62 16.06
N GLY A 169 16.81 1.38 17.22
CA GLY A 169 17.23 1.89 18.53
C GLY A 169 17.34 0.70 19.47
N ALA A 170 18.55 0.41 19.91
CA ALA A 170 18.98 -0.83 20.53
C ALA A 170 18.51 -1.02 22.00
N MET A 171 18.65 -2.28 22.45
CA MET A 171 18.66 -2.80 23.84
C MET A 171 17.27 -3.05 24.45
N THR A 172 16.89 -4.23 24.94
CA THR A 172 17.63 -5.31 25.60
C THR A 172 16.95 -6.68 25.44
N ALA A 173 17.78 -7.71 25.46
CA ALA A 173 17.54 -9.14 25.61
C ALA A 173 16.17 -9.60 26.17
N ALA A 174 15.48 -10.45 25.42
CA ALA A 174 14.85 -11.68 25.91
C ALA A 174 14.37 -12.49 24.70
N GLY A 175 15.01 -13.62 24.45
CA GLY A 175 14.56 -14.55 23.42
C GLY A 175 13.21 -15.16 23.76
N VAL A 176 12.31 -15.22 22.78
CA VAL A 176 11.23 -16.21 22.78
C VAL A 176 11.16 -16.82 21.37
N VAL A 177 11.75 -18.01 21.29
CA VAL A 177 11.62 -18.99 20.21
C VAL A 177 10.25 -19.64 20.33
N VAL A 178 9.32 -19.35 19.42
CA VAL A 178 8.14 -20.18 19.10
C VAL A 178 7.67 -19.74 17.71
N GLY A 179 7.43 -20.56 16.69
CA GLY A 179 7.39 -22.00 16.58
C GLY A 179 7.47 -22.38 15.10
N THR A 180 8.08 -23.52 14.90
CA THR A 180 8.31 -24.29 13.67
C THR A 180 7.06 -24.55 12.83
N VAL A 181 7.09 -24.20 11.53
CA VAL A 181 6.48 -25.00 10.46
C VAL A 181 7.23 -24.73 9.15
N THR A 182 8.09 -25.65 8.69
CA THR A 182 7.86 -26.29 7.39
C THR A 182 8.69 -27.55 7.23
N VAL A 183 7.98 -28.59 6.81
CA VAL A 183 8.41 -29.94 6.48
C VAL A 183 9.04 -29.96 5.08
N TRP A 184 9.94 -30.93 4.88
CA TRP A 184 10.25 -31.66 3.62
C TRP A 184 11.61 -31.45 2.93
N HIS A 185 12.45 -32.49 3.09
CA HIS A 185 13.29 -33.17 2.10
C HIS A 185 14.42 -32.42 1.34
N ARG A 186 15.68 -32.80 1.63
CA ARG A 186 16.52 -33.54 0.66
C ARG A 186 17.82 -34.11 1.24
N ARG A 187 18.06 -35.37 0.90
CA ARG A 187 19.26 -36.20 1.08
C ARG A 187 20.57 -35.50 0.64
N ARG A 188 21.69 -35.76 1.32
CA ARG A 188 22.87 -36.55 0.83
C ARG A 188 24.16 -36.33 1.68
N ARG A 189 24.72 -37.46 2.15
CA ARG A 189 26.15 -37.90 2.24
C ARG A 189 27.26 -36.97 2.77
N ALA A 190 27.97 -37.46 3.81
CA ALA A 190 29.43 -37.73 3.94
C ALA A 190 29.72 -38.00 5.45
N ARG A 191 30.18 -39.14 5.97
CA ARG A 191 31.44 -39.92 5.82
C ARG A 191 32.70 -39.10 6.14
N VAL A 192 33.24 -39.21 7.36
CA VAL A 192 34.65 -39.09 7.87
C VAL A 192 34.52 -39.28 9.41
N SER A 193 35.27 -40.05 10.20
CA SER A 193 36.29 -41.09 10.08
C SER A 193 36.22 -41.93 11.36
#